data_AF-A0A7V7PQ14-F1
#
_entry.id   AF-A0A7V7PQ14-F1
#
_cell.length_a   1.000
_cell.length_b   1.000
_cell.length_c   1.000
_cell.angle_alpha   90.00
_cell.angle_beta   90.00
_cell.angle_gamma   90.00
#
_symmetry.space_group_name_H-M   'P 1'
#
loop_
_entity.id
_entity.type
_entity.pdbx_description
1 polymer ?
#
loop_
_entity_poly.entity_id
_entity_poly.type
_entity_poly.pdbx_seq_one_letter_code
_entity_poly.pdbx_strand_id
1 'polypeptide(L)' 'MELHIMAAANLFLSGARVNRDFREALFDAANRAGVTPNEFCITAAAEKLMASGRRFPGVFQANDFEMVGVLPARDAA' A
#
# COMPACT_ATOMS: atom_id res chain seq x y z
N MET A 1 -28.85 4.83 -3.99
CA MET A 1 -27.68 4.18 -3.36
C MET A 1 -26.47 4.90 -3.92
N GLU A 2 -25.91 5.83 -3.15
CA GLU A 2 -24.88 6.75 -3.61
C GLU A 2 -23.56 5.97 -3.75
N LEU A 3 -23.07 5.84 -4.99
CA LEU A 3 -21.73 5.34 -5.26
C LEU A 3 -20.75 6.38 -4.73
N HIS A 4 -20.30 6.20 -3.49
CA HIS A 4 -19.19 6.96 -2.95
C HIS A 4 -17.94 6.50 -3.72
N ILE A 5 -17.62 7.21 -4.81
CA ILE A 5 -16.39 6.98 -5.56
C ILE A 5 -15.25 7.29 -4.58
N MET A 6 -14.60 6.25 -4.06
CA MET A 6 -13.42 6.38 -3.21
C MET A 6 -12.31 7.00 -4.06
N ALA A 7 -12.14 8.31 -3.95
CA ALA A 7 -11.10 9.01 -4.68
C ALA A 7 -9.72 8.50 -4.25
N ALA A 8 -8.90 8.08 -5.22
CA ALA A 8 -7.52 7.72 -4.96
C ALA A 8 -6.73 8.95 -4.48
N ALA A 9 -5.87 8.77 -3.48
CA ALA A 9 -5.01 9.82 -2.96
C ALA A 9 -3.56 9.32 -2.88
N ASN A 10 -2.62 10.16 -3.31
CA ASN A 10 -1.19 9.86 -3.21
C ASN A 10 -0.71 10.07 -1.77
N LEU A 11 -0.04 9.05 -1.21
CA LEU A 11 0.65 9.15 0.07
C LEU A 11 2.15 9.04 -0.16
N PHE A 12 2.88 10.13 0.09
CA PHE A 12 4.33 10.13 0.07
C PHE A 12 4.86 10.07 1.50
N LEU A 13 5.57 9.00 1.85
CA LEU A 13 6.29 8.90 3.12
C LEU A 13 7.62 9.67 3.02
N SER A 14 7.55 11.00 2.91
CA SER A 14 8.73 11.86 2.82
C SER A 14 9.28 12.22 4.21
N GLY A 15 10.61 12.28 4.33
CA GLY A 15 11.29 12.79 5.54
C GLY A 15 11.54 11.78 6.67
N ALA A 16 11.23 10.50 6.50
CA ALA A 16 11.55 9.48 7.50
C ALA A 16 13.05 9.17 7.54
N ARG A 17 13.71 9.43 8.67
CA ARG A 17 15.03 8.87 9.00
C ARG A 17 14.84 7.76 10.01
N VAL A 18 15.10 6.53 9.56
CA VAL A 18 15.08 5.33 10.41
C VAL A 18 16.51 4.89 10.69
N ASN A 19 16.72 4.14 11.78
CA ASN A 19 18.01 3.49 11.99
C ASN A 19 18.23 2.40 10.92
N ARG A 20 19.49 2.00 10.76
CA ARG A 20 19.88 1.01 9.74
C ARG A 20 19.21 -0.34 9.97
N ASP A 21 19.18 -0.80 11.22
CA ASP A 21 18.65 -2.12 11.58
C ASP A 21 17.15 -2.24 11.27
N PHE A 22 16.39 -1.17 11.50
CA PHE A 22 14.97 -1.10 11.12
C PHE A 22 14.82 -1.16 9.60
N ARG A 23 15.65 -0.44 8.85
CA ARG A 23 15.62 -0.50 7.38
C ARG A 23 15.87 -1.92 6.90
N GLU A 24 16.88 -2.60 7.44
CA GLU A 24 17.20 -3.98 7.05
C GLU A 24 16.04 -4.94 7.41
N ALA A 25 15.49 -4.84 8.61
CA ALA A 25 14.34 -5.64 9.04
C ALA A 25 13.08 -5.40 8.20
N LEU A 26 12.79 -4.14 7.86
CA LEU A 26 11.65 -3.78 7.01
C LEU A 26 11.81 -4.39 5.61
N PHE A 27 13.00 -4.29 5.02
CA PHE A 27 13.26 -4.81 3.68
C PHE A 27 13.18 -6.34 3.67
N ASP A 28 13.75 -7.03 4.67
CA ASP A 28 13.63 -8.48 4.82
C ASP A 28 12.17 -8.92 4.98
N ALA A 29 11.39 -8.25 5.83
CA ALA A 29 9.98 -8.57 6.03
C ALA A 29 9.14 -8.35 4.76
N ALA A 30 9.34 -7.22 4.07
CA ALA A 30 8.66 -6.92 2.81
C ALA A 30 8.99 -7.96 1.72
N ASN A 31 10.26 -8.32 1.58
CA ASN A 31 10.71 -9.36 0.65
C ASN A 31 10.07 -10.72 0.93
N ARG A 32 10.03 -11.15 2.20
CA ARG A 32 9.39 -12.43 2.60
C ARG A 32 7.89 -12.44 2.36
N ALA A 33 7.24 -11.28 2.47
CA ALA A 33 5.83 -11.11 2.17
C ALA A 33 5.54 -10.94 0.68
N GLY A 34 6.56 -10.82 -0.18
CA GLY A 34 6.39 -10.63 -1.62
C GLY A 34 5.82 -9.25 -1.99
N VAL A 35 6.05 -8.22 -1.17
CA VAL A 35 5.55 -6.85 -1.39
C VAL A 35 6.68 -5.84 -1.29
N THR A 36 6.45 -4.61 -1.77
CA THR A 36 7.40 -3.51 -1.60
C THR A 36 7.40 -2.98 -0.15
N PRO A 37 8.48 -2.33 0.31
CA PRO A 37 8.51 -1.72 1.65
C PRO A 37 7.40 -0.68 1.89
N ASN A 38 6.97 0.03 0.85
CA ASN A 38 5.87 0.98 0.95
C ASN A 38 4.54 0.28 1.22
N GLU A 39 4.23 -0.78 0.45
CA GLU A 39 3.03 -1.60 0.66
C GLU A 39 3.03 -2.21 2.05
N PHE A 40 4.17 -2.76 2.49
CA PHE A 40 4.33 -3.29 3.84
C PHE A 40 3.99 -2.24 4.91
N CYS A 41 4.54 -1.02 4.79
CA CYS A 41 4.27 0.07 5.73
C CYS A 41 2.80 0.50 5.73
N ILE A 42 2.19 0.64 4.55
CA ILE A 42 0.79 1.07 4.41
C ILE A 42 -0.16 0.03 5.00
N THR A 43 0.08 -1.26 4.73
CA THR A 43 -0.71 -2.36 5.29
C THR A 43 -0.60 -2.40 6.82
N ALA A 44 0.61 -2.34 7.36
CA ALA A 44 0.81 -2.29 8.81
C ALA A 44 0.13 -1.06 9.46
N ALA A 45 0.18 0.10 8.80
CA ALA A 45 -0.51 1.30 9.27
C ALA A 45 -2.04 1.13 9.22
N ALA A 46 -2.57 0.53 8.15
CA ALA A 46 -3.99 0.25 7.99
C ALA A 46 -4.51 -0.68 9.09
N GLU A 47 -3.81 -1.79 9.37
CA GLU A 47 -4.12 -2.71 10.46
C GLU A 47 -4.18 -2.01 11.81
N LYS A 48 -3.16 -1.18 12.11
CA LYS A 48 -3.12 -0.39 13.35
C LYS A 48 -4.29 0.59 13.45
N LEU A 49 -4.63 1.27 12.35
CA LEU A 49 -5.76 2.21 12.32
C LEU A 49 -7.10 1.50 12.52
N MET A 50 -7.30 0.33 11.91
CA MET A 50 -8.50 -0.49 12.11
C MET A 50 -8.64 -0.98 13.56
N ALA A 51 -7.53 -1.44 14.15
CA ALA A 51 -7.47 -1.83 15.56
C ALA A 51 -7.79 -0.65 16.49
N SER A 52 -7.44 0.58 16.10
CA SER A 52 -7.81 1.81 16.82
C SER A 52 -9.25 2.30 16.58
N GLY A 53 -10.07 1.53 15.85
CA GLY A 53 -11.49 1.83 15.62
C GLY A 53 -11.79 2.59 14.33
N ARG A 54 -10.81 2.87 13.48
CA ARG A 54 -11.09 3.45 12.15
C ARG A 54 -11.71 2.42 11.22
N ARG A 55 -12.46 2.90 10.24
CA ARG A 55 -13.10 2.09 9.20
C ARG A 55 -12.86 2.77 7.86
N PHE A 56 -12.32 2.01 6.92
CA PHE A 56 -12.19 2.38 5.52
C PHE A 56 -12.45 1.10 4.70
N PRO A 57 -13.13 1.20 3.55
CA PRO A 57 -13.39 0.05 2.69
C PRO A 57 -12.11 -0.37 1.96
N GLY A 58 -11.90 -1.68 1.78
CA GLY A 58 -10.75 -2.23 1.07
C GLY A 58 -9.48 -2.25 1.91
N VAL A 59 -9.23 -3.36 2.60
CA VAL A 59 -7.92 -3.62 3.21
C VAL A 59 -7.05 -4.26 2.15
N PHE A 60 -6.05 -3.49 1.73
CA PHE A 60 -5.08 -3.76 0.68
C PHE A 60 -4.65 -5.23 0.66
N GLN A 61 -5.14 -5.98 -0.33
CA GLN A 61 -4.63 -7.31 -0.66
C GLN A 61 -3.29 -7.16 -1.39
N ALA A 62 -2.49 -8.22 -1.42
CA ALA A 62 -1.30 -8.26 -2.25
C ALA A 62 -1.69 -7.91 -3.71
N ASN A 63 -0.93 -7.00 -4.34
CA ASN A 63 -1.15 -6.43 -5.67
C ASN A 63 -2.24 -5.35 -5.81
N ASP A 64 -2.90 -4.90 -4.73
CA ASP A 64 -3.88 -3.79 -4.82
C ASP A 64 -3.24 -2.46 -5.29
N PHE A 65 -1.92 -2.35 -5.19
CA PHE A 65 -1.15 -1.17 -5.61
C PHE A 65 -0.68 -1.23 -7.08
N GLU A 66 -0.94 -2.32 -7.82
CA GLU A 66 -0.66 -2.40 -9.26
C GLU A 66 -1.71 -1.68 -10.13
N MET A 67 -2.82 -1.19 -9.57
CA MET A 67 -3.93 -0.59 -10.34
C MET A 67 -3.83 0.94 -10.52
N VAL A 68 -2.64 1.53 -10.50
CA VAL A 68 -2.44 2.93 -10.97
C VAL A 68 -1.21 3.01 -11.88
N GLY A 69 -1.31 2.40 -13.06
CA GLY A 69 -0.38 2.61 -14.16
C GLY A 69 -0.25 1.40 -15.06
N VAL A 70 -0.63 1.57 -16.33
CA VAL A 70 -0.52 0.60 -17.43
C VAL A 70 -1.70 -0.38 -17.55
N LEU A 71 -2.76 0.08 -18.23
CA LEU A 71 -3.40 -0.81 -19.19
C LEU A 71 -2.40 -1.00 -20.33
N PRO A 72 -1.90 -2.20 -20.63
CA PRO A 72 -1.20 -2.41 -21.89
C PRO A 72 -2.19 -2.03 -22.99
N ALA A 73 -1.76 -1.14 -23.90
CA ALA A 73 -2.50 -0.85 -25.11
C ALA A 73 -2.83 -2.20 -25.75
N ARG A 74 -4.12 -2.53 -25.82
CA ARG A 74 -4.56 -3.66 -26.61
C ARG A 74 -4.17 -3.33 -28.03
N ASP A 75 -3.17 -4.02 -28.55
CA ASP A 75 -3.00 -4.18 -29.99
C ASP A 75 -4.32 -4.73 -30.53
N ALA A 76 -5.13 -3.83 -31.07
CA ALA A 76 -6.28 -4.16 -31.88
C ALA A 76 -5.84 -4.01 -33.33
N ALA A 77 -5.63 -5.19 -33.93
CA ALA A 77 -5.58 -5.57 -35.35
C ALA A 77 -5.83 -4.48 -36.40
#